data_AF-X1EPI9-F1
#
_entry.id   AF-X1EPI9-F1
#
_cell.length_a   1.000
_cell.length_b   1.000
_cell.length_c   1.000
_cell.angle_alpha   90.00
_cell.angle_beta   90.00
_cell.angle_gamma   90.00
#
_symmetry.space_group_name_H-M   'P 1'
#
loop_
_entity.id
_entity.type
_entity.pdbx_description
1 polymer ?
#
loop_
_entity_poly.entity_id
_entity_poly.type
_entity_poly.pdbx_seq_one_letter_code
_entity_poly.pdbx_strand_id
1 'polypeptide(L)'
;RFSTKKDILKIGWKKTSGSNVFRNVGKWQGALTGIFDVGKGFLAVWLAQKLGLSPEIQIFSGVAAVTGHNWSCFLKFAGGRGVGTFIGAALAA
;
A
#
# COMPACT_ATOMS: atom_id res chain seq x y z
N ARG A 1 -16.15 15.99 1.39
CA ARG A 1 -16.90 14.81 0.89
C ARG A 1 -15.91 13.64 0.69
N PHE A 2 -15.48 12.99 1.79
CA PHE A 2 -14.37 12.02 1.79
C PHE A 2 -14.77 10.56 1.53
N SER A 3 -16.07 10.23 1.55
CA SER A 3 -16.56 8.87 1.30
C SER A 3 -17.54 8.85 0.13
N THR A 4 -17.28 7.99 -0.86
CA THR A 4 -18.09 7.86 -2.09
C THR A 4 -19.14 6.76 -2.02
N LYS A 5 -19.28 6.02 -0.90
CA LYS A 5 -20.15 4.82 -0.75
C LYS A 5 -19.97 3.75 -1.85
N LYS A 6 -19.01 3.90 -2.75
CA LYS A 6 -18.71 2.96 -3.84
C LYS A 6 -17.74 1.91 -3.33
N ASP A 7 -18.06 0.65 -3.57
CA ASP A 7 -17.16 -0.46 -3.30
C ASP A 7 -16.01 -0.46 -4.31
N ILE A 8 -14.80 -0.13 -3.83
CA ILE A 8 -13.59 -0.02 -4.67
C ILE A 8 -13.22 -1.37 -5.33
N LEU A 9 -13.60 -2.49 -4.71
CA LEU A 9 -13.33 -3.84 -5.21
C LEU A 9 -14.30 -4.24 -6.32
N LYS A 10 -15.36 -3.46 -6.55
CA LYS A 10 -16.34 -3.69 -7.62
C LYS A 10 -16.21 -2.70 -8.79
N ILE A 11 -15.30 -1.73 -8.71
CA ILE A 11 -15.13 -0.68 -9.71
C ILE A 11 -13.73 -0.71 -10.35
N GLY A 12 -13.67 -0.36 -11.64
CA GLY A 12 -12.44 -0.29 -12.41
C GLY A 12 -11.66 -1.60 -12.38
N TRP A 13 -10.40 -1.55 -11.97
CA TRP A 13 -9.50 -2.69 -11.91
C TRP A 13 -9.73 -3.62 -10.71
N LYS A 14 -10.75 -3.34 -9.87
CA LYS A 14 -11.07 -4.16 -8.68
C LYS A 14 -9.88 -4.29 -7.71
N LYS A 15 -9.09 -3.22 -7.62
CA LYS A 15 -7.89 -3.12 -6.77
C LYS A 15 -7.98 -1.87 -5.90
N THR A 16 -7.40 -1.93 -4.71
CA THR A 16 -7.39 -0.81 -3.76
C THR A 16 -6.27 0.21 -3.98
N SER A 17 -5.40 -0.01 -4.98
CA SER A 17 -4.26 0.88 -5.25
C SER A 17 -4.70 2.27 -5.68
N GLY A 18 -3.87 3.26 -5.32
CA GLY A 18 -4.12 4.67 -5.62
C GLY A 18 -4.50 4.97 -7.07
N SER A 19 -3.94 4.25 -8.06
CA SER A 19 -4.29 4.41 -9.47
C SER A 19 -5.75 4.07 -9.80
N ASN A 20 -6.32 3.02 -9.19
CA ASN A 20 -7.73 2.65 -9.38
C ASN A 20 -8.65 3.68 -8.71
N VAL A 21 -8.26 4.13 -7.51
CA VAL A 21 -8.98 5.18 -6.76
C VAL A 21 -8.95 6.51 -7.51
N PHE A 22 -7.80 6.89 -8.06
CA PHE A 22 -7.63 8.12 -8.84
C PHE A 22 -8.57 8.16 -10.04
N ARG A 23 -8.70 7.03 -10.75
CA ARG A 23 -9.49 6.94 -11.97
C ARG A 23 -11.00 6.76 -11.74
N ASN A 24 -11.40 6.07 -10.68
CA ASN A 24 -12.81 5.66 -10.48
C ASN A 24 -13.52 6.33 -9.28
N VAL A 25 -12.77 6.93 -8.36
CA VAL A 25 -13.31 7.60 -7.16
C VAL A 25 -13.07 9.10 -7.21
N GLY A 26 -11.82 9.53 -7.39
CA GLY A 26 -11.47 10.94 -7.47
C GLY A 26 -9.97 11.18 -7.34
N LYS A 27 -9.50 12.27 -7.95
CA LYS A 27 -8.07 12.60 -8.02
C LYS A 27 -7.44 12.76 -6.63
N TRP A 28 -8.15 13.43 -5.72
CA TRP A 28 -7.67 13.69 -4.36
C TRP A 28 -7.62 12.42 -3.51
N GLN A 29 -8.63 11.58 -3.59
CA GLN A 29 -8.66 10.28 -2.92
C GLN A 29 -7.56 9.36 -3.47
N GLY A 30 -7.33 9.37 -4.78
CA GLY A 30 -6.26 8.60 -5.43
C GLY A 30 -4.87 9.02 -5.01
N ALA A 31 -4.61 10.33 -4.98
CA ALA A 31 -3.33 10.89 -4.53
C ALA A 31 -3.06 10.53 -3.06
N LEU A 32 -4.04 10.73 -2.17
CA LEU A 32 -3.91 10.35 -0.76
C LEU A 32 -3.67 8.84 -0.60
N THR A 33 -4.41 7.99 -1.31
CA THR A 33 -4.22 6.53 -1.28
C THR A 33 -2.81 6.14 -1.73
N GLY A 34 -2.30 6.78 -2.79
CA GLY A 34 -0.94 6.55 -3.25
C GLY A 34 0.12 6.96 -2.21
N ILE A 35 -0.05 8.11 -1.56
CA ILE A 35 0.84 8.57 -0.48
C ILE A 35 0.84 7.57 0.69
N PHE A 36 -0.33 7.08 1.11
CA PHE A 36 -0.41 6.06 2.16
C PHE A 36 0.17 4.72 1.73
N ASP A 37 0.00 4.33 0.46
CA ASP A 37 0.58 3.10 -0.09
C ASP A 37 2.10 3.14 -0.08
N VAL A 38 2.72 4.28 -0.42
CA VAL A 38 4.17 4.52 -0.32
C VAL A 38 4.59 4.60 1.14
N GLY A 39 3.92 5.43 1.94
CA GLY A 39 4.26 5.71 3.33
C GLY A 39 4.33 4.45 4.18
N LYS A 40 3.38 3.51 4.05
CA LYS A 40 3.41 2.26 4.83
C LYS A 40 4.58 1.34 4.43
N GLY A 41 4.98 1.32 3.16
CA GLY A 41 6.12 0.54 2.69
C GLY A 41 7.42 1.10 3.24
N PHE A 42 7.56 2.42 3.18
CA PHE A 42 8.69 3.15 3.76
C PHE A 42 8.77 2.91 5.27
N LEU A 43 7.65 3.11 6.00
CA LEU A 43 7.60 2.94 7.44
C LEU A 43 7.94 1.52 7.89
N ALA A 44 7.56 0.50 7.12
CA ALA A 44 7.87 -0.89 7.46
C ALA A 44 9.38 -1.16 7.51
N VAL A 45 10.12 -0.71 6.49
CA VAL A 45 11.58 -0.89 6.42
C VAL A 45 12.30 0.08 7.37
N TRP A 46 11.87 1.35 7.40
CA TRP A 46 12.45 2.37 8.27
C TRP A 46 12.35 2.00 9.76
N LEU A 47 11.22 1.42 10.19
CA LEU A 47 11.07 0.99 11.57
C LEU A 47 12.01 -0.19 11.90
N ALA A 48 12.17 -1.14 10.98
CA ALA A 48 13.10 -2.25 11.16
C ALA A 48 14.55 -1.76 11.28
N GLN A 49 14.94 -0.77 10.47
CA GLN A 49 16.23 -0.09 10.57
C GLN A 49 16.40 0.63 11.92
N LYS A 50 15.38 1.39 12.34
CA LYS A 50 15.43 2.16 13.59
C LYS A 50 15.54 1.29 14.83
N LEU A 51 15.00 0.07 14.76
CA LEU A 51 15.12 -0.96 15.79
C LEU A 51 16.45 -1.74 15.73
N GLY A 52 17.32 -1.44 14.77
CA GLY A 52 18.62 -2.12 14.62
C GLY A 52 18.49 -3.58 14.19
N LEU A 53 17.40 -3.94 13.51
CA LEU A 53 17.18 -5.31 13.04
C LEU A 53 18.13 -5.65 11.89
N SER A 54 18.43 -6.94 11.72
CA SER A 54 19.36 -7.40 10.69
C SER A 54 18.88 -7.04 9.27
N PRO A 55 19.79 -6.92 8.28
CA PRO A 55 19.42 -6.60 6.90
C PRO A 55 18.35 -7.54 6.32
N GLU A 56 18.41 -8.83 6.68
CA GLU A 56 17.41 -9.82 6.27
C GLU A 56 16.02 -9.44 6.79
N ILE A 57 15.92 -9.04 8.06
CA ILE A 57 14.64 -8.64 8.68
C ILE A 57 14.11 -7.34 8.05
N GLN A 58 14.98 -6.41 7.67
CA GLN A 58 14.57 -5.19 6.96
C GLN A 58 13.97 -5.53 5.59
N ILE A 59 14.61 -6.42 4.82
CA ILE A 59 14.09 -6.91 3.54
C ILE A 59 12.75 -7.61 3.74
N PHE A 60 12.66 -8.53 4.71
CA PHE A 60 11.42 -9.23 5.02
C PHE A 60 10.30 -8.28 5.46
N SER A 61 10.61 -7.18 6.15
CA SER A 61 9.63 -6.16 6.53
C SER A 61 9.04 -5.47 5.31
N GLY A 62 9.87 -5.12 4.32
CA GLY A 62 9.40 -4.57 3.04
C GLY A 62 8.53 -5.56 2.27
N VAL A 63 8.97 -6.82 2.15
CA VAL A 63 8.21 -7.89 1.49
C VAL A 63 6.88 -8.14 2.18
N ALA A 64 6.85 -8.18 3.51
CA ALA A 64 5.64 -8.34 4.31
C ALA A 64 4.65 -7.18 4.08
N ALA A 65 5.14 -5.94 4.01
CA ALA A 65 4.30 -4.77 3.73
C ALA A 65 3.65 -4.86 2.34
N VAL A 66 4.41 -5.23 1.31
CA VAL A 66 3.89 -5.41 -0.06
C VAL A 66 2.87 -6.56 -0.12
N THR A 67 3.19 -7.68 0.52
CA THR A 67 2.34 -8.88 0.58
C THR A 67 1.02 -8.57 1.26
N GLY A 68 1.05 -7.90 2.43
CA GLY A 68 -0.14 -7.49 3.17
C GLY A 68 -1.00 -6.45 2.43
N HIS A 69 -0.42 -5.63 1.56
CA HIS A 69 -1.19 -4.75 0.68
C HIS A 69 -1.86 -5.50 -0.47
N ASN A 70 -1.19 -6.51 -1.04
CA ASN A 70 -1.71 -7.28 -2.17
C ASN A 70 -2.84 -8.23 -1.74
N TRP A 71 -2.65 -8.89 -0.59
CA TRP A 71 -3.57 -9.87 -0.03
C TRP A 71 -3.90 -9.51 1.42
N SER A 72 -4.72 -8.49 1.59
CA SER A 72 -5.08 -8.01 2.93
C SER A 72 -6.06 -8.98 3.59
N CYS A 73 -5.72 -9.45 4.80
CA CYS A 73 -6.63 -10.27 5.61
C CYS A 73 -7.96 -9.54 5.90
N PHE A 74 -7.91 -8.21 6.03
CA PHE A 74 -9.09 -7.37 6.27
C PHE A 74 -10.03 -7.26 5.06
N LEU A 75 -9.51 -7.56 3.86
CA LEU A 75 -10.26 -7.52 2.60
C LEU A 75 -10.47 -8.93 2.03
N LYS A 76 -10.46 -9.97 2.87
CA LYS A 76 -10.63 -11.37 2.46
C LYS A 76 -9.61 -11.78 1.39
N PHE A 77 -8.34 -11.43 1.60
CA PHE A 77 -7.22 -11.65 0.68
C PHE A 77 -7.36 -10.93 -0.68
N ALA A 78 -8.25 -9.94 -0.78
CA ALA A 78 -8.21 -8.94 -1.84
C ALA A 78 -7.29 -7.77 -1.42
N GLY A 79 -6.92 -6.92 -2.37
CA GLY A 79 -6.01 -5.82 -2.10
C GLY A 79 -5.59 -5.06 -3.33
N GLY A 80 -4.43 -4.41 -3.25
CA GLY A 80 -3.85 -3.63 -4.32
C GLY A 80 -2.88 -4.42 -5.21
N ARG A 81 -2.06 -3.68 -5.95
CA ARG A 81 -1.03 -4.20 -6.86
C ARG A 81 0.39 -4.13 -6.29
N GLY A 82 0.60 -3.48 -5.14
CA GLY A 82 1.91 -3.50 -4.48
C GLY A 82 2.86 -2.41 -4.94
N VAL A 83 2.66 -1.79 -6.11
CA VAL A 83 3.62 -0.85 -6.71
C VAL A 83 3.98 0.30 -5.77
N GLY A 84 2.99 1.01 -5.22
CA GLY A 84 3.26 2.13 -4.30
C GLY A 84 4.00 1.67 -3.04
N THR A 85 3.59 0.53 -2.47
CA THR A 85 4.20 -0.05 -1.27
C THR A 85 5.62 -0.54 -1.51
N PHE A 86 5.88 -1.10 -2.68
CA PHE A 86 7.21 -1.51 -3.11
C PHE A 86 8.13 -0.30 -3.27
N ILE A 87 7.66 0.76 -3.95
CA ILE A 87 8.41 2.03 -4.07
C ILE A 87 8.73 2.59 -2.68
N GLY A 88 7.76 2.61 -1.77
CA GLY A 88 7.98 3.04 -0.39
C GLY A 88 9.05 2.23 0.33
N ALA A 89 8.98 0.91 0.27
CA ALA A 89 9.97 0.04 0.89
C ALA A 89 11.37 0.24 0.29
N ALA A 90 11.46 0.39 -1.04
CA ALA A 90 12.72 0.63 -1.74
C ALA A 90 13.33 2.01 -1.46
N LEU A 91 12.51 3.02 -1.11
CA LEU A 91 13.00 4.35 -0.71
C LEU A 91 13.60 4.37 0.71
N ALA A 92 13.21 3.41 1.55
CA ALA A 92 13.73 3.27 2.91
C ALA A 92 14.96 2.36 2.99
N ALA A 93 15.04 1.35 2.13
CA ALA A 93 16.15 0.40 2.06
C ALA A 93 17.46 1.08 1.65
#